data_AF-A0A9P1BMU7-F1
#
_entry.id   AF-A0A9P1BMU7-F1
#
_cell.length_a   1.000
_cell.length_b   1.000
_cell.length_c   1.000
_cell.angle_alpha   90.00
_cell.angle_beta   90.00
_cell.angle_gamma   90.00
#
_symmetry.space_group_name_H-M   'P 1'
#
loop_
_entity.id
_entity.type
_entity.pdbx_description
1 polymer ?
#
loop_
_entity_poly.entity_id
_entity_poly.type
_entity_poly.pdbx_seq_one_letter_code
_entity_poly.pdbx_strand_id
1 'polypeptide(L)'
;MAKWKRKKYQEPAGPHREEEEFSPLGLSLLEHFASGMSGPSVQALALAATKSGANSADLQQLASLGNYGRSSEHIASQMISKYCKSDSIKLPEPYFVDTPVRVRTADDWVVAVKPVALYLPHEWFAWLQLEEQAAGFEQLEEFWENHPMGDPKLDGNPIMDEGCGKYLPLILHGDGGAFQRADSILVLNMRSLLSSSSVAHSQMLLLALPKSAIHKSEILAEDTMHCLWSVLTWSMQHMYFGKFPEKAADGKDWQHKSARGQKAGTLLNSAGLCGMIFAITADGEFFQNECKLPGSSHAECCWSCGANRSSHPHNDYRAGAKWSETIKNHKDSNPTDHLIMTVPGINGYTLAYDSLHILELGVSAHIVANFMFDMVVKAELPGSSFEARLKELFRKLSGLYTELATDSSNQVRRLHLSTFCQPNKKWDSFPELSGVKAKQVRHLIPPLLELSQDLVDESSYKKHRLECIKNLNQMYEAMECQGLHPDESAYEQYKRSTEKCLLHYSKLAKIAISQNILQWNTVHKHHLACHMPEQFRHLNCRFVSTYSGETMVGFMASLGHACLNGTPPHLVPAKVAWRHRLGLHLRVTHGDFDLVDSEEEL
;
A
#
# COMPACT_ATOMS: atom_id res chain seq x y z
N MET A 1 -63.73 23.58 -2.84
CA MET A 1 -63.24 22.20 -2.99
C MET A 1 -63.45 21.74 -4.43
N ALA A 2 -62.38 21.59 -5.21
CA ALA A 2 -62.31 20.69 -6.36
C ALA A 2 -60.84 20.55 -6.77
N LYS A 3 -60.25 19.39 -6.48
CA LYS A 3 -58.86 19.02 -6.81
C LYS A 3 -58.74 18.80 -8.32
N TRP A 4 -57.90 19.59 -9.00
CA TRP A 4 -57.44 19.28 -10.36
C TRP A 4 -56.18 18.40 -10.26
N LYS A 5 -56.31 17.14 -10.70
CA LYS A 5 -55.22 16.15 -10.76
C LYS A 5 -54.24 16.54 -11.87
N ARG A 6 -52.97 16.79 -11.52
CA ARG A 6 -51.86 16.82 -12.49
C ARG A 6 -51.71 15.43 -13.13
N LYS A 7 -51.81 15.36 -14.47
CA LYS A 7 -51.37 14.18 -15.23
C LYS A 7 -49.86 14.01 -15.00
N LYS A 8 -49.45 12.83 -14.51
CA LYS A 8 -48.05 12.39 -14.54
C LYS A 8 -47.62 12.30 -16.01
N TYR A 9 -46.57 13.02 -16.36
CA TYR A 9 -45.79 12.75 -17.57
C TYR A 9 -45.14 11.38 -17.36
N GLN A 10 -45.46 10.40 -18.21
CA GLN A 10 -44.70 9.15 -18.29
C GLN A 10 -43.55 9.41 -19.26
N GLU A 11 -42.33 9.36 -18.77
CA GLU A 11 -41.16 9.25 -19.63
C GLU A 11 -41.28 7.98 -20.49
N PRO A 12 -40.90 8.02 -21.76
CA PRO A 12 -40.83 6.81 -22.56
C PRO A 12 -39.80 5.89 -21.93
N ALA A 13 -40.22 4.66 -21.63
CA ALA A 13 -39.32 3.61 -21.18
C ALA A 13 -38.17 3.48 -22.19
N GLY A 14 -36.96 3.86 -21.75
CA GLY A 14 -35.74 3.45 -22.43
C GLY A 14 -35.68 1.92 -22.49
N PRO A 15 -34.87 1.34 -23.39
CA PRO A 15 -34.74 -0.11 -23.47
C PRO A 15 -34.36 -0.66 -22.10
N HIS A 16 -35.21 -1.51 -21.53
CA HIS A 16 -34.89 -2.31 -20.35
C HIS A 16 -33.59 -3.06 -20.64
N ARG A 17 -32.50 -2.66 -19.97
CA ARG A 17 -31.29 -3.46 -19.90
C ARG A 17 -31.60 -4.62 -18.96
N GLU A 18 -31.45 -5.85 -19.44
CA GLU A 18 -31.34 -7.01 -18.56
C GLU A 18 -30.06 -6.84 -17.76
N GLU A 19 -30.15 -6.31 -16.54
CA GLU A 19 -29.08 -6.47 -15.55
C GLU A 19 -28.97 -7.97 -15.27
N GLU A 20 -27.75 -8.53 -15.31
CA GLU A 20 -27.50 -9.92 -14.91
C GLU A 20 -27.84 -10.05 -13.43
N GLU A 21 -29.09 -10.38 -13.12
CA GLU A 21 -29.57 -10.50 -11.74
C GLU A 21 -29.04 -11.83 -11.17
N PHE A 22 -27.86 -11.77 -10.53
CA PHE A 22 -27.31 -12.89 -9.78
C PHE A 22 -28.17 -13.15 -8.54
N SER A 23 -28.46 -14.42 -8.27
CA SER A 23 -29.01 -14.82 -6.98
C SER A 23 -27.97 -14.55 -5.88
N PRO A 24 -28.38 -14.34 -4.61
CA PRO A 24 -27.43 -14.13 -3.50
C PRO A 24 -26.37 -15.24 -3.39
N LEU A 25 -26.77 -16.50 -3.64
CA LEU A 25 -25.82 -17.61 -3.63
C LEU A 25 -24.89 -17.58 -4.84
N GLY A 26 -25.39 -17.29 -6.05
CA GLY A 26 -24.54 -17.21 -7.23
C GLY A 26 -23.52 -16.08 -7.15
N LEU A 27 -23.93 -14.92 -6.62
CA LEU A 27 -23.04 -13.80 -6.33
C LEU A 27 -21.93 -14.23 -5.34
N SER A 28 -22.31 -14.78 -4.19
CA SER A 28 -21.36 -15.25 -3.16
C SER A 28 -20.38 -16.30 -3.72
N LEU A 29 -20.85 -17.22 -4.57
CA LEU A 29 -19.99 -18.21 -5.23
C LEU A 29 -18.96 -17.56 -6.18
N LEU A 30 -19.36 -16.52 -6.91
CA LEU A 30 -18.47 -15.76 -7.79
C LEU A 30 -17.47 -14.90 -7.00
N GLU A 31 -17.87 -14.33 -5.86
CA GLU A 31 -16.98 -13.60 -4.96
C GLU A 31 -15.95 -14.52 -4.32
N HIS A 32 -16.38 -15.69 -3.84
CA HIS A 32 -15.45 -16.71 -3.35
C HIS A 32 -14.51 -17.18 -4.44
N PHE A 33 -15.00 -17.34 -5.68
CA PHE A 33 -14.12 -17.61 -6.82
C PHE A 33 -13.11 -16.47 -7.00
N ALA A 34 -13.53 -15.21 -7.01
CA ALA A 34 -12.64 -14.07 -7.19
C ALA A 34 -11.61 -13.93 -6.06
N SER A 35 -11.95 -14.38 -4.85
CA SER A 35 -11.12 -14.26 -3.64
C SER A 35 -10.26 -15.49 -3.36
N GLY A 36 -10.48 -16.62 -4.03
CA GLY A 36 -9.57 -17.76 -4.00
C GLY A 36 -10.16 -19.13 -4.29
N MET A 37 -11.44 -19.38 -4.03
CA MET A 37 -12.06 -20.70 -4.15
C MET A 37 -11.91 -21.30 -5.55
N SER A 38 -11.54 -22.57 -5.68
CA SER A 38 -11.32 -23.18 -7.00
C SER A 38 -12.60 -23.22 -7.86
N GLY A 39 -12.47 -23.10 -9.18
CA GLY A 39 -13.60 -23.24 -10.11
C GLY A 39 -14.39 -24.54 -9.93
N PRO A 40 -13.73 -25.72 -9.82
CA PRO A 40 -14.41 -26.97 -9.51
C PRO A 40 -15.21 -26.94 -8.20
N SER A 41 -14.72 -26.31 -7.15
CA SER A 41 -15.45 -26.17 -5.87
C SER A 41 -16.72 -25.34 -6.05
N VAL A 42 -16.63 -24.22 -6.77
CA VAL A 42 -17.76 -23.34 -7.08
C VAL A 42 -18.83 -24.08 -7.88
N GLN A 43 -18.42 -24.80 -8.93
CA GLN A 43 -19.32 -25.61 -9.75
C GLN A 43 -20.00 -26.70 -8.93
N ALA A 44 -19.26 -27.40 -8.05
CA ALA A 44 -19.81 -28.47 -7.22
C ALA A 44 -20.86 -27.94 -6.23
N LEU A 45 -20.61 -26.78 -5.61
CA LEU A 45 -21.57 -26.12 -4.71
C LEU A 45 -22.82 -25.66 -5.47
N ALA A 46 -22.65 -25.05 -6.64
CA ALA A 46 -23.78 -24.66 -7.49
C ALA A 46 -24.62 -25.88 -7.90
N LEU A 47 -23.98 -26.99 -8.30
CA LEU A 47 -24.67 -28.23 -8.66
C LEU A 47 -25.42 -28.85 -7.47
N ALA A 48 -24.82 -28.82 -6.27
CA ALA A 48 -25.48 -29.28 -5.06
C ALA A 48 -26.71 -28.42 -4.74
N ALA A 49 -26.59 -27.09 -4.84
CA ALA A 49 -27.70 -26.17 -4.65
C ALA A 49 -28.83 -26.42 -5.66
N THR A 50 -28.50 -26.61 -6.94
CA THR A 50 -29.49 -26.94 -7.98
C THR A 50 -30.21 -28.26 -7.69
N LYS A 51 -29.48 -29.29 -7.25
CA LYS A 51 -30.08 -30.57 -6.85
C LYS A 51 -30.96 -30.46 -5.60
N SER A 52 -30.67 -29.51 -4.72
CA SER A 52 -31.46 -29.20 -3.53
C SER A 52 -32.69 -28.31 -3.82
N GLY A 53 -32.93 -27.96 -5.09
CA GLY A 53 -34.13 -27.22 -5.52
C GLY A 53 -33.90 -25.76 -5.89
N ALA A 54 -32.68 -25.24 -5.81
CA ALA A 54 -32.38 -23.89 -6.32
C ALA A 54 -32.48 -23.87 -7.85
N ASN A 55 -33.21 -22.91 -8.41
CA ASN A 55 -33.55 -22.91 -9.83
C ASN A 55 -33.20 -21.60 -10.57
N SER A 56 -32.47 -20.69 -9.92
CA SER A 56 -32.03 -19.44 -10.56
C SER A 56 -31.07 -19.71 -11.73
N ALA A 57 -31.13 -18.85 -12.75
CA ALA A 57 -30.44 -19.06 -14.02
C ALA A 57 -28.91 -19.06 -13.85
N ASP A 58 -28.38 -18.18 -13.00
CA ASP A 58 -26.96 -18.10 -12.63
C ASP A 58 -26.43 -19.39 -11.99
N LEU A 59 -27.18 -20.00 -11.06
CA LEU A 59 -26.79 -21.24 -10.40
C LEU A 59 -26.83 -22.42 -11.36
N GLN A 60 -27.85 -22.50 -12.22
CA GLN A 60 -27.90 -23.53 -13.27
C GLN A 60 -26.71 -23.41 -14.24
N GLN A 61 -26.35 -22.17 -14.59
CA GLN A 61 -25.20 -21.88 -15.42
C GLN A 61 -23.88 -22.31 -14.75
N LEU A 62 -23.66 -21.92 -13.48
CA LEU A 62 -22.49 -22.34 -12.71
C LEU A 62 -22.44 -23.86 -12.55
N ALA A 63 -23.57 -24.51 -12.28
CA ALA A 63 -23.69 -25.96 -12.16
C ALA A 63 -23.36 -26.69 -13.46
N SER A 64 -23.65 -26.10 -14.63
CA SER A 64 -23.43 -26.72 -15.95
C SER A 64 -21.95 -26.78 -16.38
N LEU A 65 -21.07 -26.02 -15.72
CA LEU A 65 -19.67 -25.92 -16.09
C LEU A 65 -18.96 -27.29 -16.06
N GLY A 66 -18.03 -27.49 -17.00
CA GLY A 66 -17.33 -28.77 -17.17
C GLY A 66 -18.27 -29.94 -17.44
N ASN A 67 -19.39 -29.71 -18.17
CA ASN A 67 -20.43 -30.70 -18.40
C ASN A 67 -20.96 -31.28 -17.07
N TYR A 68 -21.46 -30.39 -16.21
CA TYR A 68 -21.91 -30.72 -14.86
C TYR A 68 -20.84 -31.39 -13.99
N GLY A 69 -19.60 -30.91 -14.11
CA GLY A 69 -18.45 -31.38 -13.32
C GLY A 69 -17.76 -32.64 -13.85
N ARG A 70 -18.19 -33.20 -14.99
CA ARG A 70 -17.56 -34.39 -15.60
C ARG A 70 -16.18 -34.11 -16.20
N SER A 71 -15.90 -32.88 -16.57
CA SER A 71 -14.64 -32.40 -17.15
C SER A 71 -14.08 -31.26 -16.30
N SER A 72 -13.48 -31.62 -15.16
CA SER A 72 -13.01 -30.67 -14.16
C SER A 72 -11.89 -29.75 -14.67
N GLU A 73 -11.10 -30.22 -15.62
CA GLU A 73 -10.03 -29.51 -16.31
C GLU A 73 -10.53 -28.30 -17.12
N HIS A 74 -11.79 -28.30 -17.56
CA HIS A 74 -12.38 -27.21 -18.35
C HIS A 74 -13.10 -26.16 -17.50
N ILE A 75 -13.48 -26.48 -16.25
CA ILE A 75 -14.30 -25.60 -15.41
C ILE A 75 -13.61 -24.24 -15.21
N ALA A 76 -12.32 -24.22 -14.85
CA ALA A 76 -11.61 -22.99 -14.58
C ALA A 76 -11.52 -22.08 -15.82
N SER A 77 -11.27 -22.65 -17.00
CA SER A 77 -11.26 -21.88 -18.25
C SER A 77 -12.63 -21.33 -18.61
N GLN A 78 -13.69 -22.11 -18.38
CA GLN A 78 -15.07 -21.66 -18.62
C GLN A 78 -15.48 -20.56 -17.63
N MET A 79 -15.09 -20.67 -16.35
CA MET A 79 -15.29 -19.60 -15.35
C MET A 79 -14.67 -18.28 -15.82
N ILE A 80 -13.40 -18.32 -16.26
CA ILE A 80 -12.70 -17.14 -16.75
C ILE A 80 -13.40 -16.59 -18.00
N SER A 81 -13.68 -17.44 -18.98
CA SER A 81 -14.28 -17.01 -20.24
C SER A 81 -15.65 -16.40 -20.07
N LYS A 82 -16.45 -16.93 -19.14
CA LYS A 82 -17.85 -16.54 -18.97
C LYS A 82 -18.01 -15.36 -18.03
N TYR A 83 -17.31 -15.35 -16.91
CA TYR A 83 -17.49 -14.34 -15.88
C TYR A 83 -16.37 -13.31 -15.87
N CYS A 84 -15.10 -13.72 -15.94
CA CYS A 84 -13.98 -12.78 -15.88
C CYS A 84 -13.77 -11.97 -17.16
N LYS A 85 -14.10 -12.53 -18.33
CA LYS A 85 -13.96 -11.90 -19.66
C LYS A 85 -15.28 -11.34 -20.20
N SER A 86 -16.32 -11.25 -19.36
CA SER A 86 -17.61 -10.74 -19.82
C SER A 86 -17.52 -9.29 -20.28
N ASP A 87 -18.23 -8.98 -21.38
CA ASP A 87 -18.43 -7.62 -21.91
C ASP A 87 -19.30 -6.75 -20.98
N SER A 88 -20.03 -7.37 -20.04
CA SER A 88 -20.79 -6.67 -19.00
C SER A 88 -19.86 -5.93 -18.02
N ILE A 89 -18.65 -6.43 -17.80
CA ILE A 89 -17.65 -5.81 -16.92
C ILE A 89 -16.98 -4.62 -17.62
N LYS A 90 -17.06 -3.44 -17.00
CA LYS A 90 -16.49 -2.18 -17.52
C LYS A 90 -15.08 -1.84 -17.02
N LEU A 91 -14.47 -2.76 -16.28
CA LEU A 91 -13.07 -2.67 -15.86
C LEU A 91 -12.12 -2.97 -17.02
N PRO A 92 -10.88 -2.42 -16.99
CA PRO A 92 -9.82 -2.76 -17.92
C PRO A 92 -9.62 -4.28 -18.06
N GLU A 93 -9.17 -4.71 -19.23
CA GLU A 93 -8.73 -6.08 -19.45
C GLU A 93 -7.22 -6.19 -19.22
N PRO A 94 -6.72 -7.32 -18.68
CA PRO A 94 -5.28 -7.56 -18.59
C PRO A 94 -4.58 -7.39 -19.94
N TYR A 95 -3.47 -6.66 -19.95
CA TYR A 95 -2.54 -6.55 -21.05
C TYR A 95 -1.46 -7.62 -20.91
N PHE A 96 -1.21 -8.37 -21.98
CA PHE A 96 -0.24 -9.45 -21.99
C PHE A 96 1.03 -8.99 -22.69
N VAL A 97 2.16 -9.08 -21.99
CA VAL A 97 3.49 -8.72 -22.48
C VAL A 97 4.33 -9.96 -22.59
N ASP A 98 4.87 -10.24 -23.77
CA ASP A 98 5.90 -11.26 -23.94
C ASP A 98 7.20 -10.76 -23.30
N THR A 99 7.56 -11.35 -22.16
CA THR A 99 8.70 -10.93 -21.35
C THR A 99 9.55 -12.14 -20.96
N PRO A 100 10.89 -12.00 -20.85
CA PRO A 100 11.74 -13.03 -20.29
C PRO A 100 11.32 -13.35 -18.86
N VAL A 101 11.09 -14.62 -18.55
CA VAL A 101 10.75 -15.10 -17.19
C VAL A 101 11.48 -16.38 -16.88
N ARG A 102 11.63 -16.66 -15.59
CA ARG A 102 12.08 -17.97 -15.10
C ARG A 102 10.93 -18.97 -15.17
N VAL A 103 11.18 -20.08 -15.86
CA VAL A 103 10.26 -21.19 -16.02
C VAL A 103 10.89 -22.44 -15.43
N ARG A 104 10.16 -23.13 -14.55
CA ARG A 104 10.57 -24.42 -14.01
C ARG A 104 10.27 -25.53 -15.02
N THR A 105 11.29 -26.25 -15.43
CA THR A 105 11.20 -27.49 -16.23
C THR A 105 11.32 -28.71 -15.31
N ALA A 106 11.29 -29.92 -15.89
CA ALA A 106 11.47 -31.16 -15.11
C ALA A 106 12.85 -31.20 -14.41
N ASP A 107 13.88 -30.66 -15.06
CA ASP A 107 15.27 -30.82 -14.65
C ASP A 107 15.91 -29.54 -14.09
N ASP A 108 15.47 -28.35 -14.54
CA ASP A 108 16.05 -27.07 -14.08
C ASP A 108 15.11 -25.85 -14.28
N TRP A 109 15.52 -24.69 -13.77
CA TRP A 109 14.97 -23.38 -14.11
C TRP A 109 15.63 -22.83 -15.37
N VAL A 110 14.83 -22.55 -16.40
CA VAL A 110 15.29 -21.92 -17.64
C VAL A 110 14.67 -20.54 -17.80
N VAL A 111 15.32 -19.68 -18.57
CA VAL A 111 14.74 -18.40 -19.00
C VAL A 111 14.00 -18.64 -20.31
N ALA A 112 12.76 -18.18 -20.39
CA ALA A 112 11.97 -18.22 -21.61
C ALA A 112 11.12 -16.97 -21.74
N VAL A 113 10.89 -16.52 -22.97
CA VAL A 113 9.91 -15.46 -23.23
C VAL A 113 8.52 -16.04 -23.12
N LYS A 114 7.72 -15.50 -22.20
CA LYS A 114 6.33 -15.91 -21.95
C LYS A 114 5.44 -14.70 -21.76
N PRO A 115 4.14 -14.81 -22.08
CA PRO A 115 3.19 -13.74 -21.82
C PRO A 115 2.96 -13.59 -20.31
N VAL A 116 3.20 -12.40 -19.79
CA VAL A 116 2.87 -11.99 -18.42
C VAL A 116 1.74 -10.97 -18.48
N ALA A 117 0.72 -11.17 -17.64
CA ALA A 117 -0.40 -10.26 -17.54
C ALA A 117 -0.09 -9.11 -16.56
N LEU A 118 -0.43 -7.90 -16.97
CA LEU A 118 -0.42 -6.68 -16.15
C LEU A 118 -1.63 -5.82 -16.52
N TYR A 119 -1.91 -4.78 -15.75
CA TYR A 119 -2.86 -3.74 -16.13
C TYR A 119 -2.16 -2.45 -16.50
N LEU A 120 -2.76 -1.72 -17.43
CA LEU A 120 -2.20 -0.46 -17.95
C LEU A 120 -2.73 0.72 -17.13
N PRO A 121 -1.85 1.52 -16.48
CA PRO A 121 -2.23 2.74 -15.77
C PRO A 121 -3.21 3.67 -16.52
N HIS A 122 -3.03 3.90 -17.83
CA HIS A 122 -3.94 4.79 -18.57
C HIS A 122 -5.35 4.21 -18.74
N GLU A 123 -5.50 2.88 -18.82
CA GLU A 123 -6.83 2.23 -18.91
C GLU A 123 -7.56 2.31 -17.56
N TRP A 124 -6.82 2.14 -16.46
CA TRP A 124 -7.34 2.37 -15.12
C TRP A 124 -7.78 3.83 -14.92
N PHE A 125 -6.96 4.79 -15.32
CA PHE A 125 -7.33 6.20 -15.26
C PHE A 125 -8.59 6.51 -16.10
N ALA A 126 -8.72 5.92 -17.28
CA ALA A 126 -9.94 6.07 -18.08
C ALA A 126 -11.17 5.45 -17.40
N TRP A 127 -11.00 4.34 -16.66
CA TRP A 127 -12.08 3.74 -15.88
C TRP A 127 -12.53 4.62 -14.71
N LEU A 128 -11.62 5.36 -14.07
CA LEU A 128 -11.96 6.27 -12.95
C LEU A 128 -13.04 7.29 -13.32
N GLN A 129 -13.18 7.66 -14.59
CA GLN A 129 -14.28 8.52 -15.04
C GLN A 129 -15.68 7.96 -14.70
N LEU A 130 -15.80 6.64 -14.56
CA LEU A 130 -17.05 5.96 -14.22
C LEU A 130 -17.26 5.83 -12.70
N GLU A 131 -16.23 6.06 -11.90
CA GLU A 131 -16.22 5.74 -10.47
C GLU A 131 -15.69 6.92 -9.64
N GLU A 132 -16.55 7.92 -9.44
CA GLU A 132 -16.19 9.16 -8.76
C GLU A 132 -15.63 8.92 -7.35
N GLN A 133 -16.16 7.97 -6.59
CA GLN A 133 -15.66 7.70 -5.23
C GLN A 133 -14.22 7.16 -5.22
N ALA A 134 -13.83 6.40 -6.25
CA ALA A 134 -12.48 5.89 -6.42
C ALA A 134 -11.53 6.94 -7.02
N ALA A 135 -12.08 7.90 -7.77
CA ALA A 135 -11.33 8.97 -8.43
C ALA A 135 -11.13 10.19 -7.54
N GLY A 136 -12.19 10.77 -7.01
CA GLY A 136 -12.22 12.06 -6.32
C GLY A 136 -12.00 13.24 -7.26
N PHE A 137 -12.58 13.23 -8.46
CA PHE A 137 -12.51 14.37 -9.39
C PHE A 137 -13.23 15.60 -8.84
N GLU A 138 -14.29 15.42 -8.04
CA GLU A 138 -15.00 16.51 -7.35
C GLU A 138 -14.10 17.28 -6.37
N GLN A 139 -13.07 16.62 -5.83
CA GLN A 139 -12.10 17.24 -4.91
C GLN A 139 -10.85 17.75 -5.63
N LEU A 140 -10.77 17.60 -6.95
CA LEU A 140 -9.56 17.92 -7.71
C LEU A 140 -9.24 19.42 -7.70
N GLU A 141 -10.26 20.25 -7.89
CA GLU A 141 -10.11 21.72 -7.85
C GLU A 141 -9.65 22.16 -6.46
N GLU A 142 -10.36 21.75 -5.41
CA GLU A 142 -10.01 22.05 -4.00
C GLU A 142 -8.60 21.56 -3.64
N PHE A 143 -8.18 20.40 -4.14
CA PHE A 143 -6.82 19.90 -3.95
C PHE A 143 -5.79 20.89 -4.48
N TRP A 144 -5.91 21.31 -5.74
CA TRP A 144 -4.92 22.18 -6.38
C TRP A 144 -4.99 23.63 -5.90
N GLU A 145 -6.17 24.13 -5.52
CA GLU A 145 -6.32 25.45 -4.90
C GLU A 145 -5.57 25.55 -3.56
N ASN A 146 -5.56 24.46 -2.79
CA ASN A 146 -4.92 24.42 -1.47
C ASN A 146 -3.48 23.88 -1.50
N HIS A 147 -3.04 23.29 -2.61
CA HIS A 147 -1.72 22.68 -2.68
C HIS A 147 -0.61 23.77 -2.69
N PRO A 148 0.44 23.66 -1.87
CA PRO A 148 1.52 24.65 -1.87
C PRO A 148 2.31 24.63 -3.19
N MET A 149 2.17 25.66 -4.03
CA MET A 149 2.89 25.75 -5.32
C MET A 149 4.42 25.82 -5.19
N GLY A 150 4.94 26.05 -3.98
CA GLY A 150 6.36 25.96 -3.66
C GLY A 150 6.86 24.53 -3.39
N ASP A 151 6.00 23.51 -3.57
CA ASP A 151 6.40 22.10 -3.46
C ASP A 151 7.50 21.75 -4.47
N PRO A 152 8.66 21.24 -4.03
CA PRO A 152 9.76 20.86 -4.92
C PRO A 152 9.40 19.79 -5.98
N LYS A 153 8.30 19.05 -5.83
CA LYS A 153 7.76 18.17 -6.89
C LYS A 153 7.25 18.93 -8.11
N LEU A 154 6.88 20.19 -7.93
CA LEU A 154 6.32 21.05 -8.96
C LEU A 154 7.37 21.94 -9.63
N ASP A 155 8.56 22.05 -9.06
CA ASP A 155 9.62 22.90 -9.61
C ASP A 155 10.08 22.36 -10.98
N GLY A 156 9.92 23.18 -12.03
CA GLY A 156 10.20 22.81 -13.41
C GLY A 156 9.22 21.81 -14.03
N ASN A 157 8.11 21.51 -13.35
CA ASN A 157 7.13 20.54 -13.80
C ASN A 157 6.20 21.15 -14.87
N PRO A 158 6.02 20.53 -16.06
CA PRO A 158 5.20 21.10 -17.13
C PRO A 158 3.74 21.36 -16.74
N ILE A 159 3.21 20.67 -15.72
CA ILE A 159 1.84 20.90 -15.25
C ILE A 159 1.62 22.34 -14.75
N MET A 160 2.68 23.03 -14.34
CA MET A 160 2.61 24.42 -13.90
C MET A 160 2.24 25.38 -15.03
N ASP A 161 2.69 25.07 -16.26
CA ASP A 161 2.38 25.86 -17.45
C ASP A 161 1.05 25.43 -18.10
N GLU A 162 0.71 24.14 -17.99
CA GLU A 162 -0.49 23.56 -18.59
C GLU A 162 -1.76 23.73 -17.74
N GLY A 163 -1.61 24.09 -16.47
CA GLY A 163 -2.69 24.20 -15.48
C GLY A 163 -2.83 22.93 -14.65
N CYS A 164 -2.48 23.03 -13.36
CA CYS A 164 -2.46 21.91 -12.42
C CYS A 164 -3.84 21.26 -12.21
N GLY A 165 -4.93 22.04 -12.24
CA GLY A 165 -6.32 21.57 -12.08
C GLY A 165 -6.77 20.47 -13.04
N LYS A 166 -6.00 20.20 -14.10
CA LYS A 166 -6.24 19.11 -15.06
C LYS A 166 -5.75 17.74 -14.55
N TYR A 167 -4.86 17.70 -13.57
CA TYR A 167 -4.07 16.51 -13.23
C TYR A 167 -4.52 15.87 -11.93
N LEU A 168 -5.16 14.69 -12.00
CA LEU A 168 -5.51 13.90 -10.82
C LEU A 168 -4.24 13.34 -10.15
N PRO A 169 -3.99 13.62 -8.86
CA PRO A 169 -2.84 13.07 -8.14
C PRO A 169 -3.07 11.60 -7.78
N LEU A 170 -2.19 10.72 -8.25
CA LEU A 170 -2.21 9.28 -8.01
C LEU A 170 -1.02 8.85 -7.14
N ILE A 171 -1.23 7.85 -6.29
CA ILE A 171 -0.17 7.16 -5.55
C ILE A 171 0.15 5.86 -6.27
N LEU A 172 1.43 5.63 -6.55
CA LEU A 172 1.97 4.34 -6.98
C LEU A 172 2.55 3.63 -5.77
N HIS A 173 2.18 2.36 -5.58
CA HIS A 173 2.68 1.53 -4.50
C HIS A 173 3.33 0.26 -5.04
N GLY A 174 4.41 -0.18 -4.39
CA GLY A 174 5.06 -1.45 -4.68
C GLY A 174 5.60 -2.12 -3.43
N ASP A 175 5.36 -3.43 -3.32
CA ASP A 175 5.85 -4.25 -2.19
C ASP A 175 5.81 -5.75 -2.53
N GLY A 176 6.41 -6.60 -1.69
CA GLY A 176 6.40 -8.05 -1.81
C GLY A 176 5.70 -8.74 -0.63
N GLY A 177 4.70 -9.57 -0.90
CA GLY A 177 4.03 -10.39 0.11
C GLY A 177 4.47 -11.85 0.07
N ALA A 178 4.66 -12.49 1.23
CA ALA A 178 4.78 -13.95 1.26
C ALA A 178 3.45 -14.59 0.83
N PHE A 179 3.48 -15.48 -0.16
CA PHE A 179 2.26 -16.16 -0.65
C PHE A 179 2.38 -17.70 -0.68
N GLN A 180 3.58 -18.23 -0.46
CA GLN A 180 3.82 -19.63 -0.09
C GLN A 180 5.13 -19.73 0.70
N ARG A 181 5.39 -20.88 1.34
CA ARG A 181 6.52 -21.05 2.29
C ARG A 181 7.91 -20.67 1.73
N ALA A 182 8.12 -20.80 0.42
CA ALA A 182 9.42 -20.59 -0.23
C ALA A 182 9.36 -19.57 -1.39
N ASP A 183 8.31 -18.75 -1.46
CA ASP A 183 8.17 -17.75 -2.53
C ASP A 183 7.31 -16.57 -2.07
N SER A 184 7.59 -15.41 -2.66
CA SER A 184 6.86 -14.17 -2.43
C SER A 184 6.27 -13.68 -3.74
N ILE A 185 5.18 -12.90 -3.68
CA ILE A 185 4.59 -12.24 -4.83
C ILE A 185 4.96 -10.76 -4.79
N LEU A 186 5.51 -10.23 -5.88
CA LEU A 186 5.68 -8.80 -6.09
C LEU A 186 4.33 -8.22 -6.52
N VAL A 187 3.88 -7.17 -5.85
CA VAL A 187 2.63 -6.48 -6.16
C VAL A 187 2.93 -5.02 -6.44
N LEU A 188 2.44 -4.54 -7.58
CA LEU A 188 2.38 -3.12 -7.92
C LEU A 188 0.91 -2.73 -8.06
N ASN A 189 0.53 -1.60 -7.47
CA ASN A 189 -0.82 -1.07 -7.53
C ASN A 189 -0.78 0.45 -7.50
N MET A 190 -1.87 1.08 -7.92
CA MET A 190 -2.03 2.53 -7.82
C MET A 190 -3.42 2.89 -7.32
N ARG A 191 -3.56 4.10 -6.78
CA ARG A 191 -4.86 4.66 -6.37
C ARG A 191 -4.88 6.16 -6.52
N SER A 192 -6.07 6.75 -6.57
CA SER A 192 -6.19 8.20 -6.36
C SER A 192 -5.81 8.58 -4.94
N LEU A 193 -5.06 9.69 -4.82
CA LEU A 193 -4.82 10.33 -3.53
C LEU A 193 -6.12 10.92 -2.96
N LEU A 194 -7.07 11.28 -3.83
CA LEU A 194 -8.34 11.92 -3.50
C LEU A 194 -9.51 10.93 -3.32
N SER A 195 -9.25 9.64 -3.47
CA SER A 195 -10.27 8.60 -3.31
C SER A 195 -10.94 8.67 -1.93
N SER A 196 -12.27 8.63 -1.92
CA SER A 196 -13.09 8.45 -0.72
C SER A 196 -13.54 7.00 -0.50
N SER A 197 -13.32 6.13 -1.48
CA SER A 197 -13.62 4.70 -1.39
C SER A 197 -12.73 3.93 -0.40
N SER A 198 -13.22 2.76 0.04
CA SER A 198 -12.45 1.80 0.82
C SER A 198 -11.18 1.35 0.08
N VAL A 199 -10.21 0.80 0.79
CA VAL A 199 -8.97 0.25 0.19
C VAL A 199 -9.30 -0.83 -0.84
N ALA A 200 -10.30 -1.68 -0.56
CA ALA A 200 -10.70 -2.76 -1.46
C ALA A 200 -11.30 -2.27 -2.80
N HIS A 201 -11.84 -1.05 -2.84
CA HIS A 201 -12.45 -0.42 -4.01
C HIS A 201 -11.54 0.56 -4.75
N SER A 202 -10.61 1.20 -4.04
CA SER A 202 -9.75 2.27 -4.60
C SER A 202 -8.42 1.78 -5.15
N GLN A 203 -7.97 0.57 -4.78
CA GLN A 203 -6.68 0.03 -5.21
C GLN A 203 -6.78 -0.65 -6.57
N MET A 204 -6.18 -0.03 -7.57
CA MET A 204 -6.10 -0.54 -8.94
C MET A 204 -4.82 -1.37 -9.12
N LEU A 205 -4.95 -2.69 -9.28
CA LEU A 205 -3.82 -3.60 -9.49
C LEU A 205 -3.09 -3.25 -10.79
N LEU A 206 -1.75 -3.20 -10.77
CA LEU A 206 -0.92 -3.08 -11.96
C LEU A 206 -0.21 -4.40 -12.29
N LEU A 207 0.38 -5.05 -11.29
CA LEU A 207 1.12 -6.30 -11.47
C LEU A 207 1.02 -7.15 -10.19
N ALA A 208 0.88 -8.46 -10.36
CA ALA A 208 1.02 -9.45 -9.29
C ALA A 208 1.85 -10.62 -9.83
N LEU A 209 3.15 -10.65 -9.52
CA LEU A 209 4.12 -11.58 -10.12
C LEU A 209 4.90 -12.35 -9.05
N PRO A 210 4.83 -13.69 -9.01
CA PRO A 210 5.71 -14.47 -8.15
C PRO A 210 7.19 -14.14 -8.37
N LYS A 211 7.93 -13.85 -7.31
CA LYS A 211 9.36 -13.52 -7.37
C LYS A 211 10.17 -14.68 -7.96
N SER A 212 9.74 -15.92 -7.81
CA SER A 212 10.35 -17.08 -8.48
C SER A 212 10.28 -17.03 -10.02
N ALA A 213 9.33 -16.29 -10.61
CA ALA A 213 9.23 -16.09 -12.05
C ALA A 213 10.14 -14.96 -12.58
N ILE A 214 10.70 -14.13 -11.69
CA ILE A 214 11.53 -12.99 -12.08
C ILE A 214 12.94 -13.47 -12.45
N HIS A 215 13.34 -13.20 -13.70
CA HIS A 215 14.72 -13.30 -14.15
C HIS A 215 15.39 -11.93 -13.97
N LYS A 216 16.51 -11.92 -13.23
CA LYS A 216 17.38 -10.76 -13.08
C LYS A 216 18.53 -10.87 -14.07
N SER A 217 18.74 -9.85 -14.89
CA SER A 217 19.82 -9.79 -15.88
C SER A 217 20.48 -8.41 -15.92
N GLU A 218 21.76 -8.35 -16.25
CA GLU A 218 22.44 -7.09 -16.58
C GLU A 218 22.07 -6.61 -17.99
N ILE A 219 21.62 -7.53 -18.85
CA ILE A 219 21.07 -7.20 -20.17
C ILE A 219 19.61 -6.80 -19.95
N LEU A 220 19.32 -5.50 -20.07
CA LEU A 220 18.01 -4.93 -19.76
C LEU A 220 16.84 -5.56 -20.52
N ALA A 221 17.04 -5.98 -21.77
CA ALA A 221 16.04 -6.67 -22.58
C ALA A 221 15.77 -8.13 -22.13
N GLU A 222 16.62 -8.67 -21.26
CA GLU A 222 16.48 -9.99 -20.65
C GLU A 222 15.98 -9.91 -19.19
N ASP A 223 15.98 -8.74 -18.56
CA ASP A 223 15.49 -8.55 -17.20
C ASP A 223 13.97 -8.43 -17.16
N THR A 224 13.31 -9.33 -16.44
CA THR A 224 11.84 -9.40 -16.38
C THR A 224 11.22 -8.07 -15.94
N MET A 225 11.77 -7.47 -14.88
CA MET A 225 11.18 -6.27 -14.29
C MET A 225 11.47 -5.04 -15.13
N HIS A 226 12.64 -4.94 -15.75
CA HIS A 226 12.93 -3.87 -16.71
C HIS A 226 11.94 -3.88 -17.89
N CYS A 227 11.67 -5.05 -18.48
CA CYS A 227 10.69 -5.18 -19.57
C CYS A 227 9.27 -4.80 -19.12
N LEU A 228 8.84 -5.24 -17.92
CA LEU A 228 7.52 -4.91 -17.40
C LEU A 228 7.39 -3.42 -17.04
N TRP A 229 8.41 -2.83 -16.41
CA TRP A 229 8.45 -1.39 -16.12
C TRP A 229 8.49 -0.55 -17.39
N SER A 230 9.13 -1.01 -18.46
CA SER A 230 9.09 -0.31 -19.76
C SER A 230 7.65 -0.11 -20.25
N VAL A 231 6.81 -1.14 -20.11
CA VAL A 231 5.38 -1.06 -20.45
C VAL A 231 4.59 -0.20 -19.45
N LEU A 232 4.85 -0.33 -18.15
CA LEU A 232 4.17 0.47 -17.13
C LEU A 232 4.48 1.97 -17.28
N THR A 233 5.76 2.33 -17.46
CA THR A 233 6.22 3.70 -17.72
C THR A 233 5.59 4.26 -18.99
N TRP A 234 5.63 3.51 -20.10
CA TRP A 234 4.96 3.91 -21.35
C TRP A 234 3.47 4.22 -21.10
N SER A 235 2.78 3.36 -20.37
CA SER A 235 1.38 3.55 -20.04
C SER A 235 1.14 4.77 -19.12
N MET A 236 2.02 5.02 -18.15
CA MET A 236 1.95 6.19 -17.27
C MET A 236 2.20 7.50 -18.03
N GLN A 237 3.06 7.49 -19.05
CA GLN A 237 3.24 8.65 -19.94
C GLN A 237 1.94 8.97 -20.68
N HIS A 238 1.25 7.96 -21.21
CA HIS A 238 -0.07 8.16 -21.84
C HIS A 238 -1.14 8.67 -20.87
N MET A 239 -1.10 8.20 -19.62
CA MET A 239 -1.95 8.72 -18.54
C MET A 239 -1.67 10.20 -18.24
N TYR A 240 -0.39 10.58 -18.19
CA TYR A 240 0.04 11.97 -18.01
C TYR A 240 -0.42 12.87 -19.16
N PHE A 241 -0.27 12.43 -20.41
CA PHE A 241 -0.71 13.21 -21.57
C PHE A 241 -2.23 13.15 -21.83
N GLY A 242 -2.98 12.33 -21.09
CA GLY A 242 -4.45 12.28 -21.17
C GLY A 242 -5.00 11.64 -22.45
N LYS A 243 -4.21 10.81 -23.14
CA LYS A 243 -4.62 10.18 -24.41
C LYS A 243 -4.32 8.69 -24.45
N PHE A 244 -5.27 7.92 -24.99
CA PHE A 244 -5.04 6.53 -25.33
C PHE A 244 -3.91 6.41 -26.36
N PRO A 245 -3.01 5.43 -26.20
CA PRO A 245 -1.91 5.22 -27.11
C PRO A 245 -2.35 4.88 -28.53
N GLU A 246 -1.72 5.51 -29.53
CA GLU A 246 -1.98 5.21 -30.94
C GLU A 246 -1.44 3.84 -31.38
N LYS A 247 -0.40 3.34 -30.70
CA LYS A 247 0.29 2.08 -30.97
C LYS A 247 0.49 1.30 -29.68
N ALA A 248 0.70 -0.01 -29.77
CA ALA A 248 1.05 -0.84 -28.63
C ALA A 248 2.44 -0.49 -28.05
N ALA A 249 2.74 -0.97 -26.84
CA ALA A 249 3.99 -0.69 -26.14
C ALA A 249 5.25 -1.14 -26.91
N ASP A 250 5.12 -2.14 -27.79
CA ASP A 250 6.18 -2.62 -28.69
C ASP A 250 6.27 -1.84 -30.01
N GLY A 251 5.51 -0.75 -30.14
CA GLY A 251 5.47 0.13 -31.31
C GLY A 251 4.65 -0.41 -32.48
N LYS A 252 3.96 -1.55 -32.33
CA LYS A 252 3.10 -2.11 -33.38
C LYS A 252 1.73 -1.43 -33.39
N ASP A 253 1.11 -1.38 -34.57
CA ASP A 253 -0.26 -0.88 -34.69
C ASP A 253 -1.23 -1.82 -33.96
N TRP A 254 -2.27 -1.25 -33.35
CA TRP A 254 -3.36 -2.02 -32.79
C TRP A 254 -4.08 -2.81 -33.88
N GLN A 255 -4.60 -3.99 -33.52
CA GLN A 255 -5.53 -4.69 -34.41
C GLN A 255 -6.77 -3.82 -34.63
N HIS A 256 -7.12 -3.53 -35.89
CA HIS A 256 -8.15 -2.54 -36.28
C HIS A 256 -9.52 -2.74 -35.58
N LYS A 257 -9.88 -3.97 -35.22
CA LYS A 257 -11.17 -4.28 -34.57
C LYS A 257 -11.07 -4.52 -33.06
N SER A 258 -9.87 -4.40 -32.49
CA SER A 258 -9.69 -4.55 -31.04
C SER A 258 -10.25 -3.35 -30.29
N ALA A 259 -10.71 -3.56 -29.05
CA ALA A 259 -11.22 -2.49 -28.20
C ALA A 259 -10.17 -1.37 -27.99
N ARG A 260 -8.88 -1.74 -27.85
CA ARG A 260 -7.76 -0.79 -27.76
C ARG A 260 -7.56 0.00 -29.05
N GLY A 261 -7.60 -0.67 -30.21
CA GLY A 261 -7.50 0.00 -31.51
C GLY A 261 -8.64 1.00 -31.78
N GLN A 262 -9.84 0.73 -31.27
CA GLN A 262 -10.98 1.66 -31.40
C GLN A 262 -10.84 2.92 -30.53
N LYS A 263 -10.06 2.86 -29.45
CA LYS A 263 -9.78 3.99 -28.56
C LYS A 263 -8.48 4.73 -28.90
N ALA A 264 -7.67 4.19 -29.81
CA ALA A 264 -6.37 4.74 -30.16
C ALA A 264 -6.44 6.25 -30.49
N GLY A 265 -5.62 7.06 -29.82
CA GLY A 265 -5.56 8.51 -30.01
C GLY A 265 -6.70 9.33 -29.38
N THR A 266 -7.74 8.70 -28.82
CA THR A 266 -8.81 9.43 -28.14
C THR A 266 -8.39 9.88 -26.74
N LEU A 267 -9.14 10.82 -26.15
CA LEU A 267 -8.92 11.23 -24.76
C LEU A 267 -9.19 10.07 -23.79
N LEU A 268 -8.43 10.01 -22.70
CA LEU A 268 -8.65 9.04 -21.62
C LEU A 268 -9.89 9.42 -20.78
N ASN A 269 -10.11 10.73 -20.60
CA ASN A 269 -11.23 11.29 -19.86
C ASN A 269 -11.96 12.31 -20.74
N SER A 270 -13.29 12.30 -20.75
CA SER A 270 -14.10 13.17 -21.63
C SER A 270 -13.97 14.67 -21.32
N ALA A 271 -13.61 15.03 -20.09
CA ALA A 271 -13.33 16.40 -19.69
C ALA A 271 -11.89 16.83 -20.02
N GLY A 272 -11.08 15.95 -20.62
CA GLY A 272 -9.67 16.23 -20.94
C GLY A 272 -8.74 16.20 -19.73
N LEU A 273 -9.18 15.62 -18.61
CA LEU A 273 -8.34 15.43 -17.43
C LEU A 273 -7.21 14.42 -17.69
N CYS A 274 -6.12 14.59 -16.96
CA CYS A 274 -4.93 13.74 -16.97
C CYS A 274 -4.69 13.12 -15.58
N GLY A 275 -3.87 12.08 -15.51
CA GLY A 275 -3.39 11.52 -14.24
C GLY A 275 -1.90 11.73 -14.08
N MET A 276 -1.45 12.08 -12.87
CA MET A 276 -0.01 12.18 -12.55
C MET A 276 0.33 11.30 -11.35
N ILE A 277 1.50 10.64 -11.39
CA ILE A 277 2.03 9.98 -10.20
C ILE A 277 2.58 11.05 -9.26
N PHE A 278 1.81 11.34 -8.22
CA PHE A 278 2.12 12.39 -7.25
C PHE A 278 3.02 11.91 -6.11
N ALA A 279 2.91 10.63 -5.76
CA ALA A 279 3.79 9.98 -4.80
C ALA A 279 4.02 8.50 -5.16
N ILE A 280 5.23 8.02 -4.89
CA ILE A 280 5.61 6.61 -4.95
C ILE A 280 5.86 6.15 -3.52
N THR A 281 5.13 5.16 -3.04
CA THR A 281 5.21 4.64 -1.69
C THR A 281 5.63 3.17 -1.72
N ALA A 282 6.56 2.81 -0.85
CA ALA A 282 7.06 1.45 -0.72
C ALA A 282 7.84 1.33 0.59
N ASP A 283 8.17 0.11 1.00
CA ASP A 283 9.11 -0.10 2.08
C ASP A 283 10.57 0.18 1.61
N GLY A 284 11.49 0.26 2.58
CA GLY A 284 12.90 0.53 2.30
C GLY A 284 13.61 -0.60 1.55
N GLU A 285 13.11 -1.84 1.61
CA GLU A 285 13.68 -2.98 0.89
C GLU A 285 13.32 -2.90 -0.60
N PHE A 286 12.07 -2.61 -0.92
CA PHE A 286 11.58 -2.40 -2.29
C PHE A 286 12.33 -1.24 -2.95
N PHE A 287 12.45 -0.09 -2.28
CA PHE A 287 13.20 1.05 -2.82
C PHE A 287 14.68 0.71 -3.12
N GLN A 288 15.33 -0.09 -2.26
CA GLN A 288 16.69 -0.56 -2.51
C GLN A 288 16.76 -1.56 -3.67
N ASN A 289 15.84 -2.53 -3.72
CA ASN A 289 15.94 -3.65 -4.64
C ASN A 289 15.44 -3.30 -6.05
N GLU A 290 14.32 -2.60 -6.16
CA GLU A 290 13.69 -2.25 -7.43
C GLU A 290 14.23 -0.91 -7.93
N CYS A 291 14.19 0.13 -7.10
CA CYS A 291 14.65 1.47 -7.50
C CYS A 291 16.15 1.69 -7.30
N LYS A 292 16.93 0.72 -6.82
CA LYS A 292 18.40 0.85 -6.59
C LYS A 292 18.79 2.03 -5.71
N LEU A 293 17.88 2.48 -4.85
CA LEU A 293 18.13 3.61 -3.97
C LEU A 293 19.11 3.21 -2.85
N PRO A 294 20.00 4.12 -2.42
CA PRO A 294 20.78 3.92 -1.21
C PRO A 294 19.88 3.63 -0.01
N GLY A 295 20.31 2.73 0.87
CA GLY A 295 19.51 2.39 2.04
C GLY A 295 20.32 1.75 3.15
N SER A 296 19.63 1.08 4.08
CA SER A 296 20.19 0.67 5.36
C SER A 296 21.44 -0.20 5.24
N SER A 297 21.58 -1.00 4.18
CA SER A 297 22.72 -1.89 3.89
C SER A 297 23.97 -1.18 3.33
N HIS A 298 23.81 0.05 2.84
CA HIS A 298 24.86 0.79 2.12
C HIS A 298 25.69 1.71 3.05
N ALA A 299 26.89 2.08 2.59
CA ALA A 299 27.77 3.01 3.30
C ALA A 299 27.23 4.44 3.23
N GLU A 300 26.94 4.92 2.01
CA GLU A 300 26.07 6.07 1.74
C GLU A 300 24.63 5.55 1.80
N CYS A 301 23.86 5.98 2.79
CA CYS A 301 22.60 5.29 3.12
C CYS A 301 21.36 6.14 2.86
N CYS A 302 21.48 7.34 2.31
CA CYS A 302 20.34 8.21 2.02
C CYS A 302 20.33 8.69 0.56
N TRP A 303 19.16 8.68 -0.06
CA TRP A 303 18.97 9.24 -1.40
C TRP A 303 18.74 10.76 -1.40
N SER A 304 18.36 11.35 -0.26
CA SER A 304 18.02 12.78 -0.14
C SER A 304 19.11 13.65 0.46
N CYS A 305 20.17 13.06 1.01
CA CYS A 305 21.36 13.80 1.46
C CYS A 305 22.63 12.95 1.34
N GLY A 306 23.77 13.50 1.76
CA GLY A 306 25.07 12.82 1.85
C GLY A 306 25.29 12.07 3.16
N ALA A 307 24.24 11.63 3.86
CA ALA A 307 24.37 10.86 5.08
C ALA A 307 24.99 9.47 4.84
N ASN A 308 25.94 9.11 5.70
CA ASN A 308 26.67 7.86 5.62
C ASN A 308 27.02 7.30 7.01
N ARG A 309 27.84 6.24 7.04
CA ARG A 309 28.27 5.56 8.28
C ARG A 309 29.59 6.08 8.85
N SER A 310 30.17 7.14 8.28
CA SER A 310 31.50 7.64 8.66
C SER A 310 31.57 9.17 8.77
N SER A 311 31.90 9.87 7.69
CA SER A 311 32.19 11.31 7.64
C SER A 311 30.96 12.20 7.88
N HIS A 312 29.78 11.73 7.47
CA HIS A 312 28.49 12.40 7.61
C HIS A 312 27.52 11.46 8.33
N PRO A 313 27.74 11.19 9.62
CA PRO A 313 27.05 10.13 10.33
C PRO A 313 25.53 10.31 10.30
N HIS A 314 24.80 9.36 9.72
CA HIS A 314 23.34 9.39 9.57
C HIS A 314 22.59 9.44 10.91
N ASN A 315 23.24 9.04 12.00
CA ASN A 315 22.69 9.01 13.36
C ASN A 315 23.02 10.26 14.19
N ASP A 316 23.50 11.33 13.55
CA ASP A 316 23.69 12.63 14.19
C ASP A 316 22.45 13.52 14.00
N TYR A 317 21.71 13.76 15.08
CA TYR A 317 20.44 14.53 15.05
C TYR A 317 20.58 15.93 15.64
N ARG A 318 21.81 16.45 15.76
CA ARG A 318 22.04 17.82 16.24
C ARG A 318 21.74 18.81 15.12
N ALA A 319 21.40 20.05 15.47
CA ALA A 319 21.15 21.12 14.49
C ALA A 319 22.33 21.36 13.51
N GLY A 320 23.57 21.10 13.94
CA GLY A 320 24.77 21.18 13.10
C GLY A 320 25.27 19.82 12.59
N ALA A 321 24.38 18.85 12.37
CA ALA A 321 24.76 17.56 11.83
C ALA A 321 25.25 17.72 10.38
N LYS A 322 26.45 17.20 10.08
CA LYS A 322 27.09 17.43 8.76
C LYS A 322 26.24 17.02 7.56
N TRP A 323 25.43 15.97 7.70
CA TRP A 323 24.60 15.50 6.59
C TRP A 323 23.49 16.52 6.22
N SER A 324 23.04 17.38 7.14
CA SER A 324 21.97 18.35 6.84
C SER A 324 22.44 19.44 5.87
N GLU A 325 23.75 19.72 5.83
CA GLU A 325 24.37 20.63 4.86
C GLU A 325 24.48 20.01 3.44
N THR A 326 24.18 18.72 3.32
CA THR A 326 24.32 17.94 2.06
C THR A 326 22.97 17.51 1.47
N ILE A 327 21.87 18.14 1.91
CA ILE A 327 20.54 17.90 1.35
C ILE A 327 20.58 18.14 -0.15
N LYS A 328 20.16 17.14 -0.91
CA LYS A 328 20.18 17.16 -2.37
C LYS A 328 18.93 17.87 -2.88
N ASN A 329 19.12 18.71 -3.90
CA ASN A 329 18.01 19.25 -4.68
C ASN A 329 17.79 18.34 -5.89
N HIS A 330 16.62 17.69 -5.95
CA HIS A 330 16.26 16.77 -7.03
C HIS A 330 15.49 17.42 -8.17
N LYS A 331 15.54 18.76 -8.30
CA LYS A 331 14.94 19.50 -9.41
C LYS A 331 15.46 19.00 -10.76
N ASP A 332 16.78 18.98 -10.92
CA ASP A 332 17.46 18.65 -12.19
C ASP A 332 18.18 17.30 -12.15
N SER A 333 17.96 16.50 -11.10
CA SER A 333 18.63 15.21 -10.92
C SER A 333 17.71 14.17 -10.29
N ASN A 334 17.82 12.93 -10.75
CA ASN A 334 17.13 11.80 -10.14
C ASN A 334 18.05 11.03 -9.20
N PRO A 335 17.55 10.55 -8.05
CA PRO A 335 18.33 9.72 -7.13
C PRO A 335 18.57 8.29 -7.65
N THR A 336 17.99 7.93 -8.80
CA THR A 336 18.09 6.62 -9.44
C THR A 336 17.85 6.71 -10.94
N ASP A 337 18.39 5.75 -11.69
CA ASP A 337 18.18 5.56 -13.13
C ASP A 337 16.94 4.68 -13.43
N HIS A 338 16.12 4.36 -12.43
CA HIS A 338 14.92 3.54 -12.61
C HIS A 338 13.96 4.16 -13.63
N LEU A 339 13.39 3.34 -14.54
CA LEU A 339 12.55 3.78 -15.67
C LEU A 339 11.38 4.68 -15.26
N ILE A 340 10.86 4.53 -14.04
CA ILE A 340 9.77 5.37 -13.52
C ILE A 340 10.12 6.86 -13.55
N MET A 341 11.41 7.22 -13.38
CA MET A 341 11.89 8.60 -13.38
C MET A 341 11.84 9.26 -14.77
N THR A 342 11.50 8.49 -15.81
CA THR A 342 11.31 9.02 -17.18
C THR A 342 9.85 9.41 -17.46
N VAL A 343 8.93 9.17 -16.53
CA VAL A 343 7.54 9.65 -16.65
C VAL A 343 7.53 11.15 -16.33
N PRO A 344 6.94 12.00 -17.20
CA PRO A 344 6.79 13.42 -16.92
C PRO A 344 6.11 13.68 -15.57
N GLY A 345 6.60 14.69 -14.87
CA GLY A 345 6.11 15.11 -13.56
C GLY A 345 6.59 14.27 -12.37
N ILE A 346 7.41 13.25 -12.59
CA ILE A 346 8.10 12.50 -11.53
C ILE A 346 9.51 13.06 -11.34
N ASN A 347 9.90 13.32 -10.09
CA ASN A 347 11.29 13.66 -9.72
C ASN A 347 11.67 12.97 -8.39
N GLY A 348 12.85 13.28 -7.85
CA GLY A 348 13.33 12.66 -6.61
C GLY A 348 12.45 12.89 -5.38
N TYR A 349 11.62 13.95 -5.37
CA TYR A 349 10.67 14.24 -4.29
C TYR A 349 9.36 13.45 -4.40
N THR A 350 9.10 12.80 -5.55
CA THR A 350 7.96 11.88 -5.72
C THR A 350 8.16 10.59 -4.90
N LEU A 351 9.39 10.22 -4.56
CA LEU A 351 9.69 9.08 -3.68
C LEU A 351 9.36 9.43 -2.23
N ALA A 352 8.25 8.91 -1.72
CA ALA A 352 7.70 9.32 -0.44
C ALA A 352 8.35 8.59 0.74
N TYR A 353 8.51 9.33 1.84
CA TYR A 353 8.80 8.79 3.16
C TYR A 353 7.50 8.29 3.79
N ASP A 354 7.33 6.98 3.83
CA ASP A 354 6.13 6.35 4.36
C ASP A 354 6.14 6.35 5.89
N SER A 355 5.04 6.80 6.51
CA SER A 355 4.98 6.83 7.97
C SER A 355 5.01 5.43 8.60
N LEU A 356 4.34 4.45 8.00
CA LEU A 356 4.19 3.09 8.54
C LEU A 356 5.54 2.44 8.84
N HIS A 357 6.43 2.34 7.84
CA HIS A 357 7.70 1.66 8.02
C HIS A 357 8.69 2.50 8.79
N ILE A 358 8.69 3.83 8.61
CA ILE A 358 9.67 4.73 9.24
C ILE A 358 9.34 4.95 10.73
N LEU A 359 8.07 5.21 11.05
CA LEU A 359 7.61 5.50 12.40
C LEU A 359 7.12 4.22 13.09
N GLU A 360 5.98 3.66 12.73
CA GLU A 360 5.35 2.55 13.48
C GLU A 360 6.23 1.31 13.57
N LEU A 361 6.77 0.85 12.44
CA LEU A 361 7.70 -0.30 12.39
C LEU A 361 9.16 0.12 12.54
N GLY A 362 9.42 1.34 12.99
CA GLY A 362 10.75 1.92 13.14
C GLY A 362 10.88 2.68 14.45
N VAL A 363 10.91 4.01 14.36
CA VAL A 363 11.17 4.91 15.49
C VAL A 363 10.23 4.63 16.67
N SER A 364 8.93 4.52 16.41
CA SER A 364 7.90 4.29 17.43
C SER A 364 8.03 2.90 18.06
N ALA A 365 8.24 1.84 17.27
CA ALA A 365 8.46 0.49 17.78
C ALA A 365 9.66 0.43 18.75
N HIS A 366 10.77 1.08 18.41
CA HIS A 366 11.94 1.14 19.29
C HIS A 366 11.67 1.93 20.57
N ILE A 367 11.00 3.09 20.48
CA ILE A 367 10.65 3.89 21.67
C ILE A 367 9.74 3.07 22.60
N VAL A 368 8.63 2.57 22.07
CA VAL A 368 7.65 1.77 22.83
C VAL A 368 8.30 0.56 23.51
N ALA A 369 9.15 -0.19 22.80
CA ALA A 369 9.82 -1.34 23.38
C ALA A 369 10.74 -0.98 24.55
N ASN A 370 11.51 0.11 24.44
CA ASN A 370 12.40 0.55 25.52
C ASN A 370 11.61 1.02 26.76
N PHE A 371 10.46 1.68 26.57
CA PHE A 371 9.55 2.02 27.66
C PHE A 371 9.03 0.80 28.40
N MET A 372 8.50 -0.18 27.66
CA MET A 372 7.99 -1.42 28.25
C MET A 372 9.10 -2.21 28.94
N PHE A 373 10.31 -2.20 28.37
CA PHE A 373 11.49 -2.82 28.98
C PHE A 373 11.85 -2.18 30.32
N ASP A 374 11.86 -0.86 30.42
CA ASP A 374 12.13 -0.19 31.71
C ASP A 374 11.06 -0.52 32.76
N MET A 375 9.79 -0.44 32.37
CA MET A 375 8.64 -0.71 33.24
C MET A 375 8.64 -2.14 33.81
N VAL A 376 8.93 -3.14 32.97
CA VAL A 376 8.82 -4.56 33.33
C VAL A 376 10.17 -5.15 33.73
N VAL A 377 11.21 -4.95 32.94
CA VAL A 377 12.51 -5.62 33.13
C VAL A 377 13.37 -4.90 34.17
N LYS A 378 13.41 -3.56 34.15
CA LYS A 378 14.13 -2.75 35.16
C LYS A 378 13.29 -2.43 36.41
N ALA A 379 12.10 -3.02 36.50
CA ALA A 379 11.24 -2.98 37.67
C ALA A 379 10.78 -1.58 38.09
N GLU A 380 10.46 -0.70 37.14
CA GLU A 380 9.83 0.59 37.48
C GLU A 380 8.36 0.44 37.90
N LEU A 381 7.67 -0.63 37.47
CA LEU A 381 6.33 -0.97 37.95
C LEU A 381 6.37 -1.91 39.16
N PRO A 382 5.37 -1.84 40.06
CA PRO A 382 5.29 -2.72 41.22
C PRO A 382 5.03 -4.18 40.81
N GLY A 383 5.64 -5.12 41.53
CA GLY A 383 5.45 -6.56 41.32
C GLY A 383 6.72 -7.36 41.60
N SER A 384 6.57 -8.51 42.25
CA SER A 384 7.67 -9.38 42.67
C SER A 384 8.29 -10.20 41.53
N SER A 385 7.62 -10.29 40.37
CA SER A 385 8.08 -11.03 39.19
C SER A 385 7.86 -10.21 37.90
N PHE A 386 8.53 -10.62 36.80
CA PHE A 386 8.27 -10.03 35.48
C PHE A 386 6.81 -10.19 35.07
N GLU A 387 6.21 -11.35 35.35
CA GLU A 387 4.80 -11.61 35.04
C GLU A 387 3.86 -10.68 35.82
N ALA A 388 4.15 -10.43 37.11
CA ALA A 388 3.36 -9.51 37.92
C ALA A 388 3.44 -8.07 37.37
N ARG A 389 4.64 -7.61 37.01
CA ARG A 389 4.85 -6.27 36.40
C ARG A 389 4.23 -6.15 35.01
N LEU A 390 4.26 -7.23 34.22
CA LEU A 390 3.62 -7.29 32.91
C LEU A 390 2.09 -7.22 33.01
N LYS A 391 1.49 -7.93 33.99
CA LYS A 391 0.05 -7.83 34.29
C LYS A 391 -0.32 -6.41 34.73
N GLU A 392 0.51 -5.79 35.55
CA GLU A 392 0.29 -4.41 35.99
C GLU A 392 0.38 -3.41 34.83
N LEU A 393 1.39 -3.55 33.96
CA LEU A 393 1.51 -2.75 32.74
C LEU A 393 0.26 -2.90 31.86
N PHE A 394 -0.15 -4.14 31.60
CA PHE A 394 -1.31 -4.40 30.74
C PHE A 394 -2.60 -3.82 31.34
N ARG A 395 -2.81 -3.97 32.66
CA ARG A 395 -3.94 -3.37 33.39
C ARG A 395 -3.97 -1.86 33.25
N LYS A 396 -2.83 -1.20 33.44
CA LYS A 396 -2.67 0.25 33.29
C LYS A 396 -2.95 0.71 31.86
N LEU A 397 -2.38 0.05 30.86
CA LEU A 397 -2.62 0.35 29.44
C LEU A 397 -4.10 0.20 29.08
N SER A 398 -4.77 -0.86 29.56
CA SER A 398 -6.19 -1.11 29.31
C SER A 398 -7.09 -0.04 29.93
N GLY A 399 -6.75 0.42 31.14
CA GLY A 399 -7.42 1.56 31.79
C GLY A 399 -7.28 2.83 30.95
N LEU A 400 -6.05 3.17 30.56
CA LEU A 400 -5.77 4.37 29.77
C LEU A 400 -6.38 4.33 28.37
N TYR A 401 -6.45 3.16 27.72
CA TYR A 401 -7.19 3.03 26.46
C TYR A 401 -8.67 3.39 26.62
N THR A 402 -9.28 3.05 27.76
CA THR A 402 -10.67 3.39 28.07
C THR A 402 -10.83 4.89 28.31
N GLU A 403 -9.92 5.48 29.11
CA GLU A 403 -9.93 6.91 29.43
C GLU A 403 -9.71 7.78 28.19
N LEU A 404 -8.82 7.34 27.29
CA LEU A 404 -8.48 8.02 26.04
C LEU A 404 -9.43 7.66 24.89
N ALA A 405 -10.51 6.91 25.15
CA ALA A 405 -11.48 6.47 24.15
C ALA A 405 -10.85 5.82 22.90
N THR A 406 -9.79 5.01 23.08
CA THR A 406 -9.11 4.35 21.97
C THR A 406 -9.98 3.24 21.40
N ASP A 407 -10.23 3.27 20.09
CA ASP A 407 -11.01 2.25 19.40
C ASP A 407 -10.45 0.84 19.65
N SER A 408 -11.35 -0.11 19.87
CA SER A 408 -11.00 -1.45 20.29
C SER A 408 -10.18 -2.23 19.25
N SER A 409 -10.31 -1.91 17.96
CA SER A 409 -9.50 -2.48 16.86
C SER A 409 -8.04 -2.01 16.91
N ASN A 410 -7.78 -0.89 17.56
CA ASN A 410 -6.46 -0.27 17.67
C ASN A 410 -5.73 -0.62 18.99
N GLN A 411 -6.38 -1.35 19.89
CA GLN A 411 -5.80 -1.72 21.18
C GLN A 411 -4.96 -3.00 21.06
N VAL A 412 -3.85 -3.05 21.80
CA VAL A 412 -3.11 -4.29 22.01
C VAL A 412 -3.90 -5.20 22.96
N ARG A 413 -4.30 -6.38 22.48
CA ARG A 413 -5.12 -7.33 23.25
C ARG A 413 -4.32 -8.30 24.13
N ARG A 414 -3.06 -8.53 23.78
CA ARG A 414 -2.16 -9.43 24.50
C ARG A 414 -0.76 -8.83 24.53
N LEU A 415 -0.14 -8.86 25.70
CA LEU A 415 1.22 -8.38 25.90
C LEU A 415 2.04 -9.48 26.56
N HIS A 416 3.11 -9.91 25.90
CA HIS A 416 4.05 -10.90 26.41
C HIS A 416 5.41 -10.26 26.60
N LEU A 417 6.29 -10.87 27.41
CA LEU A 417 7.67 -10.38 27.54
C LEU A 417 8.41 -10.42 26.19
N SER A 418 8.08 -11.39 25.34
CA SER A 418 8.59 -11.49 23.96
C SER A 418 8.13 -10.37 23.04
N THR A 419 7.11 -9.60 23.42
CA THR A 419 6.59 -8.48 22.61
C THR A 419 7.61 -7.36 22.50
N PHE A 420 8.47 -7.14 23.50
CA PHE A 420 9.42 -6.01 23.51
C PHE A 420 10.87 -6.38 23.86
N CYS A 421 11.18 -7.65 24.14
CA CYS A 421 12.55 -8.12 24.31
C CYS A 421 12.66 -9.64 24.06
N GLN A 422 13.86 -10.16 23.86
CA GLN A 422 14.09 -11.61 23.85
C GLN A 422 14.13 -12.15 25.30
N PRO A 423 13.16 -12.93 25.80
CA PRO A 423 13.07 -13.25 27.23
C PRO A 423 14.32 -13.92 27.82
N ASN A 424 14.95 -14.80 27.03
CA ASN A 424 16.15 -15.55 27.41
C ASN A 424 17.45 -14.75 27.24
N LYS A 425 17.41 -13.63 26.53
CA LYS A 425 18.57 -12.77 26.19
C LYS A 425 18.27 -11.30 26.45
N LYS A 426 17.39 -11.00 27.41
CA LYS A 426 16.84 -9.65 27.64
C LYS A 426 17.88 -8.57 27.89
N TRP A 427 19.07 -8.94 28.37
CA TRP A 427 20.20 -8.02 28.58
C TRP A 427 21.24 -8.07 27.46
N ASP A 428 21.16 -9.07 26.57
CA ASP A 428 22.10 -9.35 25.48
C ASP A 428 21.50 -9.00 24.10
N SER A 429 20.32 -8.37 24.07
CA SER A 429 19.62 -7.94 22.86
C SER A 429 18.93 -6.60 23.10
N PHE A 430 18.92 -5.73 22.09
CA PHE A 430 18.18 -4.47 22.16
C PHE A 430 16.67 -4.71 22.25
N PRO A 431 15.93 -3.92 23.05
CA PRO A 431 14.47 -3.90 23.00
C PRO A 431 13.96 -3.45 21.63
N GLU A 432 13.05 -4.23 21.08
CA GLU A 432 12.38 -3.99 19.82
C GLU A 432 10.98 -4.59 19.88
N LEU A 433 9.99 -3.86 19.39
CA LEU A 433 8.60 -4.30 19.44
C LEU A 433 8.34 -5.30 18.32
N SER A 434 7.78 -6.45 18.66
CA SER A 434 7.47 -7.51 17.70
C SER A 434 6.11 -8.15 17.99
N GLY A 435 5.44 -8.64 16.94
CA GLY A 435 4.12 -9.26 17.06
C GLY A 435 2.98 -8.29 17.40
N VAL A 436 3.15 -7.00 17.09
CA VAL A 436 2.14 -5.94 17.28
C VAL A 436 1.87 -5.29 15.93
N LYS A 437 0.60 -5.10 15.54
CA LYS A 437 0.25 -4.46 14.26
C LYS A 437 0.71 -3.00 14.28
N ALA A 438 1.21 -2.47 13.15
CA ALA A 438 1.74 -1.11 13.05
C ALA A 438 0.79 -0.05 13.64
N LYS A 439 -0.50 -0.12 13.29
CA LYS A 439 -1.53 0.78 13.80
C LYS A 439 -1.66 0.73 15.33
N GLN A 440 -1.54 -0.45 15.93
CA GLN A 440 -1.56 -0.60 17.39
C GLN A 440 -0.34 0.04 18.06
N VAL A 441 0.83 0.03 17.40
CA VAL A 441 2.02 0.73 17.89
C VAL A 441 1.77 2.23 18.02
N ARG A 442 1.13 2.84 17.01
CA ARG A 442 0.73 4.25 17.08
C ARG A 442 -0.17 4.53 18.28
N HIS A 443 -1.19 3.71 18.48
CA HIS A 443 -2.14 3.91 19.58
C HIS A 443 -1.61 3.51 20.96
N LEU A 444 -0.47 2.82 21.06
CA LEU A 444 0.23 2.62 22.34
C LEU A 444 0.91 3.89 22.88
N ILE A 445 1.18 4.88 22.02
CA ILE A 445 1.98 6.05 22.37
C ILE A 445 1.26 6.95 23.39
N PRO A 446 -0.01 7.34 23.22
CA PRO A 446 -0.68 8.20 24.19
C PRO A 446 -0.79 7.57 25.60
N PRO A 447 -1.23 6.29 25.76
CA PRO A 447 -1.19 5.63 27.07
C PRO A 447 0.21 5.57 27.70
N LEU A 448 1.25 5.31 26.90
CA LEU A 448 2.62 5.28 27.43
C LEU A 448 3.14 6.67 27.80
N LEU A 449 2.69 7.73 27.12
CA LEU A 449 2.98 9.10 27.52
C LEU A 449 2.37 9.41 28.89
N GLU A 450 1.09 9.09 29.13
CA GLU A 450 0.44 9.26 30.43
C GLU A 450 1.19 8.50 31.53
N LEU A 451 1.52 7.22 31.30
CA LEU A 451 2.33 6.45 32.25
C LEU A 451 3.73 7.02 32.48
N SER A 452 4.33 7.61 31.44
CA SER A 452 5.63 8.25 31.58
C SER A 452 5.59 9.47 32.47
N GLN A 453 4.49 10.22 32.48
CA GLN A 453 4.31 11.39 33.32
C GLN A 453 4.21 10.98 34.80
N ASP A 454 3.50 9.88 35.09
CA ASP A 454 3.39 9.33 36.45
C ASP A 454 4.71 8.79 37.01
N LEU A 455 5.56 8.23 36.14
CA LEU A 455 6.79 7.53 36.54
C LEU A 455 8.05 8.39 36.48
N VAL A 456 7.95 9.62 35.97
CA VAL A 456 9.11 10.53 35.87
C VAL A 456 9.62 10.91 37.26
N ASP A 457 10.94 11.02 37.39
CA ASP A 457 11.59 11.48 38.61
C ASP A 457 12.66 12.52 38.24
N GLU A 458 13.45 12.93 39.24
CA GLU A 458 14.51 13.91 39.03
C GLU A 458 15.67 13.41 38.14
N SER A 459 15.71 12.11 37.80
CA SER A 459 16.77 11.55 36.98
C SER A 459 16.77 12.10 35.56
N SER A 460 17.97 12.37 35.05
CA SER A 460 18.16 12.83 33.66
C SER A 460 17.62 11.82 32.63
N TYR A 461 17.74 10.52 32.92
CA TYR A 461 17.26 9.46 32.03
C TYR A 461 15.73 9.54 31.85
N LYS A 462 14.96 9.54 32.94
CA LYS A 462 13.49 9.56 32.84
C LYS A 462 12.95 10.87 32.26
N LYS A 463 13.59 12.00 32.55
CA LYS A 463 13.26 13.30 31.93
C LYS A 463 13.43 13.27 30.40
N HIS A 464 14.55 12.73 29.90
CA HIS A 464 14.75 12.57 28.46
C HIS A 464 13.81 11.55 27.84
N ARG A 465 13.50 10.48 28.56
CA ARG A 465 12.54 9.45 28.12
C ARG A 465 11.14 10.04 27.95
N LEU A 466 10.65 10.81 28.94
CA LEU A 466 9.38 11.53 28.87
C LEU A 466 9.34 12.50 27.69
N GLU A 467 10.37 13.33 27.52
CA GLU A 467 10.42 14.27 26.39
C GLU A 467 10.49 13.54 25.04
N CYS A 468 11.15 12.39 24.95
CA CYS A 468 11.20 11.58 23.71
C CYS A 468 9.80 11.14 23.28
N ILE A 469 9.03 10.50 24.17
CA ILE A 469 7.67 10.02 23.83
C ILE A 469 6.66 11.15 23.67
N LYS A 470 6.81 12.24 24.43
CA LYS A 470 5.96 13.43 24.29
C LYS A 470 6.10 14.05 22.91
N ASN A 471 7.33 14.22 22.43
CA ASN A 471 7.55 14.76 21.10
C ASN A 471 7.12 13.76 20.00
N LEU A 472 7.27 12.44 20.22
CA LEU A 472 6.69 11.44 19.32
C LEU A 472 5.17 11.56 19.23
N ASN A 473 4.49 11.73 20.38
CA ASN A 473 3.04 11.93 20.42
C ASN A 473 2.63 13.20 19.67
N GLN A 474 3.36 14.31 19.85
CA GLN A 474 3.12 15.57 19.13
C GLN A 474 3.32 15.46 17.62
N MET A 475 4.23 14.59 17.15
CA MET A 475 4.34 14.29 15.71
C MET A 475 3.06 13.61 15.20
N TYR A 476 2.52 12.64 15.94
CA TYR A 476 1.28 11.96 15.57
C TYR A 476 0.06 12.89 15.61
N GLU A 477 -0.08 13.69 16.65
CA GLU A 477 -1.14 14.71 16.76
C GLU A 477 -1.11 15.67 15.57
N ALA A 478 0.07 16.17 15.19
CA ALA A 478 0.19 17.05 14.04
C ALA A 478 -0.23 16.37 12.72
N MET A 479 0.05 15.07 12.53
CA MET A 479 -0.42 14.32 11.35
C MET A 479 -1.92 14.05 11.37
N GLU A 480 -2.50 13.79 12.53
CA GLU A 480 -3.91 13.40 12.68
C GLU A 480 -4.86 14.60 12.65
N CYS A 481 -4.44 15.75 13.17
CA CYS A 481 -5.26 16.98 13.19
C CYS A 481 -5.28 17.73 11.85
N GLN A 482 -4.48 17.29 10.85
CA GLN A 482 -4.34 17.98 9.57
C GLN A 482 -4.88 17.16 8.40
N GLY A 483 -5.36 17.87 7.37
CA GLY A 483 -5.78 17.29 6.10
C GLY A 483 -4.60 16.90 5.21
N LEU A 484 -4.83 16.84 3.89
CA LEU A 484 -3.80 16.56 2.90
C LEU A 484 -2.65 17.59 2.91
N HIS A 485 -3.00 18.86 3.09
CA HIS A 485 -2.07 19.99 3.12
C HIS A 485 -2.02 20.58 4.53
N PRO A 486 -0.95 20.31 5.30
CA PRO A 486 -0.77 20.92 6.61
C PRO A 486 -0.55 22.42 6.52
N ASP A 487 -1.06 23.15 7.51
CA ASP A 487 -0.70 24.56 7.68
C ASP A 487 0.74 24.74 8.22
N GLU A 488 1.28 25.96 8.09
CA GLU A 488 2.66 26.26 8.52
C GLU A 488 2.86 26.04 10.03
N SER A 489 1.84 26.25 10.86
CA SER A 489 1.92 26.02 12.31
C SER A 489 2.07 24.54 12.62
N ALA A 490 1.31 23.69 11.95
CA ALA A 490 1.40 22.24 12.08
C ALA A 490 2.75 21.72 11.55
N TYR A 491 3.25 22.27 10.44
CA TYR A 491 4.58 21.95 9.93
C TYR A 491 5.68 22.28 10.95
N GLU A 492 5.69 23.50 11.51
CA GLU A 492 6.68 23.90 12.52
C GLU A 492 6.59 23.04 13.79
N GLN A 493 5.37 22.68 14.22
CA GLN A 493 5.16 21.74 15.32
C GLN A 493 5.73 20.36 14.99
N TYR A 494 5.41 19.80 13.82
CA TYR A 494 5.87 18.48 13.39
C TYR A 494 7.39 18.43 13.28
N LYS A 495 8.00 19.44 12.65
CA LYS A 495 9.45 19.58 12.51
C LYS A 495 10.15 19.64 13.87
N ARG A 496 9.74 20.58 14.72
CA ARG A 496 10.32 20.75 16.06
C ARG A 496 10.17 19.48 16.91
N SER A 497 9.04 18.81 16.82
CA SER A 497 8.77 17.56 17.55
C SER A 497 9.66 16.43 17.03
N THR A 498 9.83 16.31 15.72
CA THR A 498 10.74 15.33 15.10
C THR A 498 12.18 15.53 15.57
N GLU A 499 12.71 16.75 15.48
CA GLU A 499 14.07 17.09 15.91
C GLU A 499 14.28 16.77 17.39
N LYS A 500 13.35 17.19 18.26
CA LYS A 500 13.44 16.93 19.70
C LYS A 500 13.31 15.45 20.04
N CYS A 501 12.39 14.73 19.41
CA CYS A 501 12.20 13.30 19.64
C CYS A 501 13.51 12.55 19.38
N LEU A 502 14.13 12.78 18.22
CA LEU A 502 15.39 12.13 17.82
C LEU A 502 16.59 12.59 18.66
N LEU A 503 16.64 13.87 19.05
CA LEU A 503 17.68 14.38 19.94
C LEU A 503 17.62 13.73 21.33
N HIS A 504 16.41 13.62 21.90
CA HIS A 504 16.20 12.92 23.17
C HIS A 504 16.49 11.42 23.07
N TYR A 505 16.11 10.79 21.96
CA TYR A 505 16.48 9.40 21.67
C TYR A 505 18.00 9.20 21.67
N SER A 506 18.74 10.06 20.95
CA SER A 506 20.22 10.00 20.89
C SER A 506 20.86 10.19 22.27
N LYS A 507 20.26 11.05 23.11
CA LYS A 507 20.73 11.24 24.49
C LYS A 507 20.49 9.99 25.34
N LEU A 508 19.35 9.33 25.20
CA LEU A 508 19.04 8.06 25.88
C LEU A 508 19.99 6.94 25.44
N ALA A 509 20.27 6.84 24.14
CA ALA A 509 21.27 5.91 23.59
C ALA A 509 22.66 6.14 24.20
N LYS A 510 23.11 7.40 24.31
CA LYS A 510 24.39 7.72 24.96
C LYS A 510 24.44 7.34 26.44
N ILE A 511 23.33 7.54 27.17
CA ILE A 511 23.23 7.13 28.58
C ILE A 511 23.30 5.59 28.70
N ALA A 512 22.58 4.85 27.83
CA ALA A 512 22.61 3.39 27.83
C ALA A 512 24.02 2.86 27.52
N ILE A 513 24.71 3.44 26.53
CA ILE A 513 26.11 3.12 26.20
C ILE A 513 27.03 3.37 27.41
N SER A 514 26.91 4.52 28.09
CA SER A 514 27.76 4.81 29.25
C SER A 514 27.50 3.89 30.45
N GLN A 515 26.35 3.19 30.45
CA GLN A 515 26.00 2.18 31.45
C GLN A 515 26.31 0.74 30.99
N ASN A 516 26.84 0.56 29.77
CA ASN A 516 27.02 -0.75 29.12
C ASN A 516 25.72 -1.57 29.03
N ILE A 517 24.59 -0.91 28.74
CA ILE A 517 23.29 -1.54 28.58
C ILE A 517 22.87 -1.47 27.10
N LEU A 518 22.40 -2.59 26.55
CA LEU A 518 21.82 -2.66 25.21
C LEU A 518 20.39 -2.11 25.20
N GLN A 519 20.24 -0.79 25.17
CA GLN A 519 18.96 -0.09 25.01
C GLN A 519 19.11 1.06 23.99
N TRP A 520 17.99 1.52 23.42
CA TRP A 520 17.92 2.68 22.51
C TRP A 520 18.78 2.55 21.24
N ASN A 521 18.64 1.42 20.53
CA ASN A 521 19.35 1.18 19.27
C ASN A 521 18.91 2.13 18.15
N THR A 522 19.86 2.85 17.55
CA THR A 522 19.56 3.73 16.42
C THR A 522 19.64 2.95 15.10
N VAL A 523 18.50 2.76 14.45
CA VAL A 523 18.40 2.18 13.10
C VAL A 523 18.26 3.25 12.01
N HIS A 524 18.53 2.87 10.75
CA HIS A 524 18.46 3.75 9.57
C HIS A 524 17.14 4.52 9.44
N LYS A 525 16.02 3.94 9.87
CA LYS A 525 14.69 4.58 9.87
C LYS A 525 14.65 5.88 10.69
N HIS A 526 15.45 6.02 11.76
CA HIS A 526 15.57 7.28 12.50
C HIS A 526 16.15 8.41 11.66
N HIS A 527 17.08 8.10 10.75
CA HIS A 527 17.59 9.07 9.80
C HIS A 527 16.54 9.44 8.75
N LEU A 528 15.79 8.46 8.22
CA LEU A 528 14.71 8.73 7.27
C LEU A 528 13.62 9.63 7.89
N ALA A 529 13.32 9.45 9.18
CA ALA A 529 12.42 10.32 9.91
C ALA A 529 12.85 11.81 9.92
N CYS A 530 14.14 12.11 9.79
CA CYS A 530 14.64 13.49 9.69
C CYS A 530 14.18 14.21 8.42
N HIS A 531 13.84 13.47 7.36
CA HIS A 531 13.39 14.05 6.08
C HIS A 531 11.85 14.18 6.00
N MET A 532 11.12 13.52 6.91
CA MET A 532 9.65 13.58 6.94
C MET A 532 9.08 14.98 7.16
N PRO A 533 9.69 15.90 7.94
CA PRO A 533 9.15 17.25 8.10
C PRO A 533 9.04 18.06 6.80
N GLU A 534 10.05 17.96 5.93
CA GLU A 534 10.02 18.68 4.64
C GLU A 534 8.95 18.09 3.70
N GLN A 535 8.71 16.78 3.73
CA GLN A 535 7.56 16.18 3.05
C GLN A 535 6.25 16.68 3.65
N PHE A 536 6.13 16.64 4.99
CA PHE A 536 4.92 17.04 5.72
C PHE A 536 4.51 18.48 5.41
N ARG A 537 5.47 19.37 5.18
CA ARG A 537 5.22 20.77 4.78
C ARG A 537 4.31 20.90 3.56
N HIS A 538 4.42 19.97 2.61
CA HIS A 538 3.71 20.05 1.35
C HIS A 538 2.62 18.98 1.20
N LEU A 539 2.82 17.81 1.81
CA LEU A 539 1.89 16.70 1.79
C LEU A 539 1.97 15.92 3.10
N ASN A 540 0.86 15.82 3.80
CA ASN A 540 0.79 15.11 5.07
C ASN A 540 1.19 13.63 4.91
N CYS A 541 2.23 13.22 5.64
CA CYS A 541 2.83 11.87 5.63
C CYS A 541 1.84 10.73 5.93
N ARG A 542 0.67 11.02 6.53
CA ARG A 542 -0.40 10.05 6.75
C ARG A 542 -1.00 9.51 5.45
N PHE A 543 -1.15 10.36 4.44
CA PHE A 543 -1.85 10.03 3.20
C PHE A 543 -0.99 9.26 2.20
N VAL A 544 0.33 9.27 2.39
CA VAL A 544 1.32 8.49 1.63
C VAL A 544 1.87 7.30 2.45
N SER A 545 1.16 6.90 3.50
CA SER A 545 1.47 5.67 4.24
C SER A 545 1.15 4.41 3.42
N THR A 546 1.87 3.32 3.69
CA THR A 546 1.70 2.04 2.99
C THR A 546 0.56 1.17 3.55
N TYR A 547 -0.19 1.59 4.58
CA TYR A 547 -1.30 0.80 5.17
C TYR A 547 -2.22 0.20 4.10
N SER A 548 -2.72 1.07 3.21
CA SER A 548 -3.61 0.65 2.12
C SER A 548 -2.92 -0.24 1.07
N GLY A 549 -1.62 -0.06 0.87
CA GLY A 549 -0.80 -0.86 -0.03
C GLY A 549 -0.54 -2.26 0.52
N GLU A 550 -0.19 -2.38 1.80
CA GLU A 550 0.02 -3.66 2.50
C GLU A 550 -1.26 -4.50 2.54
N THR A 551 -2.42 -3.88 2.77
CA THR A 551 -3.71 -4.57 2.65
C THR A 551 -3.91 -5.15 1.24
N MET A 552 -3.59 -4.38 0.20
CA MET A 552 -3.66 -4.86 -1.19
C MET A 552 -2.67 -5.99 -1.46
N VAL A 553 -1.45 -5.91 -0.94
CA VAL A 553 -0.44 -6.99 -1.03
C VAL A 553 -0.97 -8.26 -0.37
N GLY A 554 -1.58 -8.15 0.81
CA GLY A 554 -2.23 -9.27 1.50
C GLY A 554 -3.33 -9.94 0.67
N PHE A 555 -4.23 -9.14 0.07
CA PHE A 555 -5.25 -9.67 -0.83
C PHE A 555 -4.66 -10.38 -2.05
N MET A 556 -3.65 -9.80 -2.69
CA MET A 556 -3.01 -10.39 -3.86
C MET A 556 -2.15 -11.60 -3.52
N ALA A 557 -1.55 -11.66 -2.32
CA ALA A 557 -0.86 -12.84 -1.82
C ALA A 557 -1.84 -14.00 -1.60
N SER A 558 -2.97 -13.76 -0.93
CA SER A 558 -4.02 -14.76 -0.75
C SER A 558 -4.59 -15.25 -2.08
N LEU A 559 -4.89 -14.34 -3.00
CA LEU A 559 -5.39 -14.69 -4.34
C LEU A 559 -4.33 -15.42 -5.18
N GLY A 560 -3.09 -14.98 -5.12
CA GLY A 560 -1.94 -15.61 -5.78
C GLY A 560 -1.74 -17.04 -5.27
N HIS A 561 -1.83 -17.24 -3.95
CA HIS A 561 -1.73 -18.56 -3.32
C HIS A 561 -2.81 -19.49 -3.86
N ALA A 562 -4.04 -19.02 -3.90
CA ALA A 562 -5.16 -19.78 -4.42
C ALA A 562 -5.04 -20.11 -5.92
N CYS A 563 -4.27 -19.33 -6.67
CA CYS A 563 -3.99 -19.57 -8.08
C CYS A 563 -2.80 -20.53 -8.34
N LEU A 564 -2.03 -20.92 -7.32
CA LEU A 564 -0.81 -21.73 -7.47
C LEU A 564 -1.06 -23.20 -7.78
N ASN A 565 -2.18 -23.78 -7.37
CA ASN A 565 -2.37 -25.23 -7.43
C ASN A 565 -2.19 -25.75 -8.87
N GLY A 566 -1.13 -26.53 -9.11
CA GLY A 566 -0.73 -27.04 -10.43
C GLY A 566 -0.32 -25.96 -11.46
N THR A 567 -0.05 -24.73 -11.03
CA THR A 567 0.18 -23.58 -11.93
C THR A 567 1.63 -23.11 -11.83
N PRO A 568 2.40 -23.16 -12.93
CA PRO A 568 3.73 -22.56 -12.99
C PRO A 568 3.72 -21.08 -12.60
N PRO A 569 4.74 -20.58 -11.87
CA PRO A 569 4.78 -19.20 -11.38
C PRO A 569 4.52 -18.12 -12.44
N HIS A 570 5.08 -18.27 -13.64
CA HIS A 570 4.88 -17.31 -14.74
C HIS A 570 3.44 -17.25 -15.29
N LEU A 571 2.58 -18.24 -14.99
CA LEU A 571 1.16 -18.25 -15.38
C LEU A 571 0.23 -17.71 -14.28
N VAL A 572 0.73 -17.51 -13.06
CA VAL A 572 -0.03 -16.95 -11.93
C VAL A 572 -0.55 -15.54 -12.23
N PRO A 573 0.24 -14.60 -12.81
CA PRO A 573 -0.22 -13.24 -13.08
C PRO A 573 -1.52 -13.19 -13.89
N ALA A 574 -1.64 -14.03 -14.92
CA ALA A 574 -2.84 -14.09 -15.75
C ALA A 574 -4.08 -14.52 -14.96
N LYS A 575 -3.95 -15.52 -14.08
CA LYS A 575 -5.07 -15.98 -13.24
C LYS A 575 -5.46 -14.93 -12.21
N VAL A 576 -4.48 -14.33 -11.54
CA VAL A 576 -4.72 -13.25 -10.57
C VAL A 576 -5.41 -12.07 -11.25
N ALA A 577 -4.92 -11.63 -12.40
CA ALA A 577 -5.47 -10.48 -13.11
C ALA A 577 -6.96 -10.70 -13.47
N TRP A 578 -7.31 -11.83 -14.09
CA TRP A 578 -8.71 -12.11 -14.44
C TRP A 578 -9.64 -12.25 -13.24
N ARG A 579 -9.16 -12.85 -12.13
CA ARG A 579 -9.96 -13.00 -10.91
C ARG A 579 -10.13 -11.68 -10.17
N HIS A 580 -9.06 -10.86 -10.10
CA HIS A 580 -9.12 -9.51 -9.58
C HIS A 580 -10.13 -8.65 -10.35
N ARG A 581 -10.15 -8.75 -11.69
CA ARG A 581 -11.15 -8.07 -12.53
C ARG A 581 -12.58 -8.39 -12.12
N LEU A 582 -12.88 -9.68 -11.96
CA LEU A 582 -14.21 -10.11 -11.53
C LEU A 582 -14.50 -9.63 -10.10
N GLY A 583 -13.56 -9.81 -9.16
CA GLY A 583 -13.75 -9.42 -7.77
C GLY A 583 -14.03 -7.93 -7.61
N LEU A 584 -13.27 -7.08 -8.29
CA LEU A 584 -13.49 -5.65 -8.27
C LEU A 584 -14.81 -5.27 -8.95
N HIS A 585 -15.21 -5.95 -10.02
CA HIS A 585 -16.50 -5.71 -10.67
C HIS A 585 -17.66 -5.97 -9.71
N LEU A 586 -17.67 -7.14 -9.08
CA LEU A 586 -18.75 -7.56 -8.18
C LEU A 586 -18.88 -6.59 -6.99
N ARG A 587 -17.74 -6.18 -6.43
CA ARG A 587 -17.66 -5.18 -5.37
C ARG A 587 -18.25 -3.83 -5.77
N VAL A 588 -17.88 -3.32 -6.96
CA VAL A 588 -18.37 -2.04 -7.47
C VAL A 588 -19.87 -2.10 -7.78
N THR A 589 -20.38 -3.21 -8.35
CA THR A 589 -21.79 -3.29 -8.78
C THR A 589 -22.76 -3.73 -7.70
N HIS A 590 -22.32 -4.52 -6.71
CA HIS A 590 -23.19 -5.10 -5.69
C HIS A 590 -22.86 -4.64 -4.25
N GLY A 591 -21.83 -3.81 -4.07
CA GLY A 591 -21.35 -3.36 -2.77
C GLY A 591 -20.46 -4.39 -2.07
N ASP A 592 -19.84 -3.98 -0.96
CA ASP A 592 -19.15 -4.92 -0.07
C ASP A 592 -20.21 -5.78 0.64
N PHE A 593 -20.22 -7.09 0.36
CA PHE A 593 -20.63 -8.03 1.40
C PHE A 593 -19.49 -8.09 2.40
N ASP A 594 -19.81 -7.95 3.69
CA ASP A 594 -18.89 -8.28 4.78
C ASP A 594 -18.46 -9.73 4.59
N LEU A 595 -17.42 -9.95 3.77
CA LEU A 595 -16.56 -11.10 3.88
C LEU A 595 -16.02 -10.97 5.29
N VAL A 596 -16.67 -11.70 6.21
CA VAL A 596 -16.18 -11.94 7.56
C VAL A 596 -14.68 -12.08 7.42
N ASP A 597 -13.95 -11.06 7.88
CA ASP A 597 -12.50 -11.13 7.96
C ASP A 597 -12.23 -12.44 8.68
N SER A 598 -11.67 -13.41 7.98
CA SER A 598 -11.24 -14.66 8.61
C SER A 598 -9.99 -14.44 9.48
N GLU A 599 -9.83 -13.23 10.03
CA GLU A 599 -8.96 -12.91 11.17
C GLU A 599 -9.75 -12.78 12.48
N GLU A 600 -11.08 -12.95 12.51
CA GLU A 600 -11.83 -13.21 13.75
C GLU A 600 -11.76 -14.70 14.15
N GLU A 601 -10.55 -15.25 14.29
CA GLU A 601 -10.31 -16.39 15.19
C GLU A 601 -9.03 -16.17 16.00
N LEU A 602 -9.25 -15.82 17.27
CA LEU A 602 -8.37 -15.88 18.46
C LEU A 602 -7.32 -14.77 18.68
#